data_AF-A0A9E4IRX4-F1
#
_entry.id   AF-A0A9E4IRX4-F1
#
_cell.length_a   1.000
_cell.length_b   1.000
_cell.length_c   1.000
_cell.angle_alpha   90.00
_cell.angle_beta   90.00
_cell.angle_gamma   90.00
#
_symmetry.space_group_name_H-M   'P 1'
#
loop_
_entity.id
_entity.type
_entity.pdbx_description
1 polymer ?
#
loop_
_entity_poly.entity_id
_entity_poly.type
_entity_poly.pdbx_seq_one_letter_code
_entity_poly.pdbx_strand_id
1 'polypeptide(L)'
;LCDFEKVRYIDGERPPDCEDGTGEGGLRGEGCQSRLDFVRYALIEGIAQEERLGINPIQLGLIASTDGHNGLPGDTDEYDYQGHNSNVDSDLEKRITTDAYAPHPLRNPGGLVGVWAEENSRDSLFDAMQRKETFGTSGVRIQARLFGGWDLPELCASSDMIAEAYEAGVPMGSVLPARDGSEAPSFFVTALADPGTDAYPGTPLQRIQIIKGWVGDDGLFHEAIYDVAGDADNGADVSRSTCERSGGGAASLCTVWTDPDFDPSRSAVYYARVVENPSCRWNALQCAVLPEDERPAACMAPDLPWQIQERAWTSPIWYRAADE
;
A
#
# COMPACT_ATOMS: atom_id res chain seq x y z
N LEU A 1 6.26 3.83 13.72
CA LEU A 1 5.32 3.62 12.59
C LEU A 1 5.17 2.13 12.19
N CYS A 2 5.81 1.19 12.89
CA CYS A 2 5.47 -0.24 12.82
C CYS A 2 3.99 -0.51 13.15
N ASP A 3 3.32 0.40 13.88
CA ASP A 3 1.89 0.34 14.20
C ASP A 3 0.96 0.53 12.98
N PHE A 4 1.51 0.93 11.82
CA PHE A 4 0.72 1.16 10.59
C PHE A 4 0.64 -0.07 9.69
N GLU A 5 1.45 -1.09 9.96
CA GLU A 5 1.25 -2.41 9.37
C GLU A 5 0.01 -3.01 10.01
N LYS A 6 -0.93 -3.48 9.17
CA LYS A 6 -2.11 -4.21 9.64
C LYS A 6 -1.64 -5.59 10.13
N VAL A 7 -0.88 -5.61 11.21
CA VAL A 7 -0.58 -6.79 12.00
C VAL A 7 -1.93 -7.26 12.52
N ARG A 8 -2.24 -8.52 12.26
CA ARG A 8 -3.46 -9.13 12.77
C ARG A 8 -3.34 -9.20 14.28
N TYR A 9 -4.25 -8.58 15.03
CA TYR A 9 -4.34 -8.76 16.48
C TYR A 9 -5.45 -9.76 16.78
N ILE A 10 -5.22 -10.65 17.75
CA ILE A 10 -6.18 -11.65 18.22
C ILE A 10 -6.47 -11.28 19.67
N ASP A 11 -7.73 -10.91 19.98
CA ASP A 11 -8.14 -10.45 21.31
C ASP A 11 -7.26 -9.31 21.89
N GLY A 12 -6.70 -8.48 21.00
CA GLY A 12 -5.79 -7.38 21.36
C GLY A 12 -4.32 -7.77 21.52
N GLU A 13 -3.97 -9.04 21.34
CA GLU A 13 -2.59 -9.54 21.39
C GLU A 13 -2.01 -9.80 19.99
N ARG A 14 -0.69 -9.65 19.84
CA ARG A 14 -0.01 -10.03 18.60
C ARG A 14 0.09 -11.57 18.53
N PRO A 15 -0.07 -12.18 17.35
CA PRO A 15 0.17 -13.59 17.16
C PRO A 15 1.63 -13.91 17.49
N PRO A 16 1.92 -15.14 17.94
CA PRO A 16 3.30 -15.57 18.13
C PRO A 16 4.08 -15.48 16.80
N ASP A 17 5.40 -15.29 16.89
CA ASP A 17 6.28 -15.34 15.72
C ASP A 17 6.40 -16.80 15.23
N CYS A 18 6.23 -17.03 13.93
CA CYS A 18 6.49 -18.34 13.34
C CYS A 18 7.99 -18.64 13.23
N GLU A 19 8.86 -17.65 13.41
CA GLU A 19 10.26 -17.69 13.03
C GLU A 19 10.37 -18.13 11.55
N ASP A 20 11.09 -19.23 11.28
CA ASP A 20 11.23 -19.85 9.97
C ASP A 20 10.17 -20.93 9.67
N GLY A 21 9.21 -21.13 10.59
CA GLY A 21 8.09 -22.06 10.44
C GLY A 21 6.89 -21.46 9.70
N THR A 22 5.79 -22.20 9.67
CA THR A 22 4.52 -21.76 9.05
C THR A 22 3.36 -21.90 10.03
N GLY A 23 2.46 -20.92 10.03
CA GLY A 23 1.19 -20.97 10.75
C GLY A 23 0.03 -21.45 9.87
N GLU A 24 -1.07 -21.85 10.50
CA GLU A 24 -2.34 -22.17 9.83
C GLU A 24 -3.51 -21.45 10.51
N GLY A 25 -4.58 -21.17 9.77
CA GLY A 25 -5.80 -20.56 10.32
C GLY A 25 -5.76 -19.03 10.44
N GLY A 26 -4.85 -18.35 9.74
CA GLY A 26 -4.69 -16.88 9.76
C GLY A 26 -6.01 -16.09 9.63
N LEU A 27 -6.85 -16.47 8.67
CA LEU A 27 -8.18 -15.86 8.42
C LEU A 27 -9.16 -15.98 9.58
N ARG A 28 -8.96 -16.97 10.47
CA ARG A 28 -9.80 -17.21 11.65
C ARG A 28 -9.29 -16.49 12.90
N GLY A 29 -8.19 -15.74 12.78
CA GLY A 29 -7.51 -15.24 13.97
C GLY A 29 -6.68 -16.31 14.69
N GLU A 30 -6.25 -17.39 14.02
CA GLU A 30 -5.40 -18.43 14.62
C GLU A 30 -3.99 -18.52 14.01
N GLY A 31 -3.08 -19.25 14.65
CA GLY A 31 -1.74 -19.47 14.14
C GLY A 31 -0.76 -18.34 14.44
N CYS A 32 0.49 -18.53 14.03
CA CYS A 32 1.57 -17.55 14.16
C CYS A 32 1.67 -16.64 12.92
N GLN A 33 2.53 -15.62 12.98
CA GLN A 33 2.89 -14.77 11.85
C GLN A 33 4.42 -14.75 11.71
N SER A 34 4.93 -14.85 10.49
CA SER A 34 6.36 -14.63 10.20
C SER A 34 6.57 -13.24 9.64
N ARG A 35 7.77 -12.68 9.82
CA ARG A 35 8.22 -11.49 9.07
C ARG A 35 8.05 -11.70 7.56
N LEU A 36 8.28 -12.91 7.06
CA LEU A 36 8.19 -13.24 5.63
C LEU A 36 6.74 -13.29 5.11
N ASP A 37 5.72 -13.19 5.96
CA ASP A 37 4.33 -13.03 5.54
C ASP A 37 4.06 -11.65 4.91
N PHE A 38 4.96 -10.69 5.10
CA PHE A 38 4.85 -9.36 4.53
C PHE A 38 5.83 -9.17 3.38
N VAL A 39 5.31 -8.64 2.27
CA VAL A 39 6.09 -8.42 1.04
C VAL A 39 7.35 -7.59 1.28
N ARG A 40 7.34 -6.62 2.21
CA ARG A 40 8.52 -5.81 2.52
C ARG A 40 9.71 -6.66 2.96
N TYR A 41 9.51 -7.60 3.88
CA TYR A 41 10.60 -8.47 4.32
C TYR A 41 11.00 -9.45 3.23
N ALA A 42 10.07 -9.91 2.38
CA ALA A 42 10.41 -10.72 1.21
C ALA A 42 11.31 -9.96 0.21
N LEU A 43 11.10 -8.65 0.03
CA LEU A 43 11.97 -7.82 -0.82
C LEU A 43 13.39 -7.69 -0.25
N ILE A 44 13.52 -7.55 1.06
CA ILE A 44 14.83 -7.51 1.75
C ILE A 44 15.49 -8.89 1.72
N GLU A 45 14.71 -9.97 1.89
CA GLU A 45 15.19 -11.34 1.69
C GLU A 45 15.74 -11.54 0.28
N GLY A 46 15.13 -10.93 -0.73
CA GLY A 46 15.66 -10.92 -2.09
C GLY A 46 17.08 -10.35 -2.18
N ILE A 47 17.38 -9.29 -1.41
CA ILE A 47 18.73 -8.69 -1.34
C ILE A 47 19.70 -9.68 -0.67
N ALA A 48 19.32 -10.28 0.46
CA ALA A 48 20.15 -11.29 1.13
C ALA A 48 20.44 -12.50 0.22
N GLN A 49 19.45 -12.93 -0.58
CA GLN A 49 19.63 -13.99 -1.55
C GLN A 49 20.53 -13.56 -2.72
N GLU A 50 20.53 -12.28 -3.10
CA GLU A 50 21.45 -11.76 -4.12
C GLU A 50 22.91 -11.87 -3.68
N GLU A 51 23.22 -11.51 -2.45
CA GLU A 51 24.56 -11.68 -1.88
C GLU A 51 24.99 -13.16 -1.84
N ARG A 52 24.05 -14.06 -1.55
CA ARG A 52 24.32 -15.50 -1.45
C ARG A 52 24.44 -16.20 -2.80
N LEU A 53 23.62 -15.81 -3.78
CA LEU A 53 23.43 -16.54 -5.05
C LEU A 53 23.97 -15.79 -6.27
N GLY A 54 24.29 -14.51 -6.14
CA GLY A 54 24.61 -13.60 -7.24
C GLY A 54 23.39 -13.15 -8.05
N ILE A 55 22.18 -13.55 -7.66
CA ILE A 55 20.91 -13.14 -8.29
C ILE A 55 19.86 -12.89 -7.21
N ASN A 56 19.02 -11.86 -7.38
CA ASN A 56 17.84 -11.64 -6.54
C ASN A 56 16.61 -12.35 -7.13
N PRO A 57 16.13 -13.48 -6.54
CA PRO A 57 14.96 -14.19 -7.06
C PRO A 57 13.62 -13.53 -6.69
N ILE A 58 13.63 -12.48 -5.86
CA ILE A 58 12.44 -11.82 -5.29
C ILE A 58 12.35 -10.35 -5.76
N GLN A 59 12.77 -10.08 -6.99
CA GLN A 59 12.54 -8.78 -7.65
C GLN A 59 11.11 -8.69 -8.20
N LEU A 60 10.14 -8.69 -7.30
CA LEU A 60 8.70 -8.73 -7.60
C LEU A 60 8.10 -7.34 -7.78
N GLY A 61 7.12 -7.23 -8.68
CA GLY A 61 6.27 -6.05 -8.78
C GLY A 61 5.18 -6.10 -7.71
N LEU A 62 4.65 -4.94 -7.33
CA LEU A 62 3.53 -4.86 -6.39
C LEU A 62 2.23 -4.60 -7.14
N ILE A 63 1.21 -5.38 -6.77
CA ILE A 63 -0.18 -5.22 -7.18
C ILE A 63 -1.09 -5.49 -5.97
N ALA A 64 -2.34 -5.04 -6.04
CA ALA A 64 -3.38 -5.39 -5.09
C ALA A 64 -4.66 -5.72 -5.87
N SER A 65 -5.46 -6.67 -5.40
CA SER A 65 -6.64 -7.15 -6.12
C SER A 65 -7.79 -7.38 -5.16
N THR A 66 -9.00 -7.46 -5.72
CA THR A 66 -10.17 -8.02 -5.05
C THR A 66 -10.08 -9.54 -5.02
N ASP A 67 -10.52 -10.13 -3.91
CA ASP A 67 -10.79 -11.57 -3.76
C ASP A 67 -12.30 -11.79 -3.48
N GLY A 68 -13.16 -10.97 -4.09
CA GLY A 68 -14.60 -11.10 -3.90
C GLY A 68 -15.16 -12.33 -4.62
N HIS A 69 -15.80 -13.24 -3.90
CA HIS A 69 -16.48 -14.42 -4.46
C HIS A 69 -17.86 -14.10 -5.08
N ASN A 70 -18.10 -12.84 -5.39
CA ASN A 70 -19.35 -12.33 -5.98
C ASN A 70 -19.27 -12.10 -7.49
N GLY A 71 -18.10 -12.29 -8.12
CA GLY A 71 -17.91 -12.03 -9.55
C GLY A 71 -17.99 -10.55 -9.90
N LEU A 72 -17.63 -9.67 -8.96
CA LEU A 72 -17.61 -8.21 -9.10
C LEU A 72 -16.15 -7.72 -9.10
N PRO A 73 -15.42 -7.82 -10.22
CA PRO A 73 -14.03 -7.40 -10.27
C PRO A 73 -13.91 -5.89 -10.08
N GLY A 74 -13.04 -5.47 -9.17
CA GLY A 74 -12.80 -4.05 -8.88
C GLY A 74 -13.85 -3.36 -8.01
N ASP A 75 -14.82 -4.11 -7.48
CA ASP A 75 -15.73 -3.64 -6.44
C ASP A 75 -14.96 -3.49 -5.12
N THR A 76 -14.42 -2.28 -4.92
CA THR A 76 -13.46 -1.93 -3.87
C THR A 76 -13.93 -0.78 -3.00
N ASP A 77 -15.12 -0.28 -3.29
CA ASP A 77 -15.66 0.91 -2.65
C ASP A 77 -16.23 0.56 -1.27
N GLU A 78 -15.88 1.37 -0.27
CA GLU A 78 -16.38 1.19 1.10
C GLU A 78 -17.86 1.59 1.21
N TYR A 79 -18.34 2.54 0.40
CA TYR A 79 -19.67 3.13 0.54
C TYR A 79 -20.82 2.25 0.03
N ASP A 80 -20.58 1.35 -0.90
CA ASP A 80 -21.58 0.44 -1.46
C ASP A 80 -21.19 -1.04 -1.34
N TYR A 81 -20.20 -1.38 -0.50
CA TYR A 81 -19.72 -2.74 -0.32
C TYR A 81 -20.84 -3.78 -0.20
N GLN A 82 -20.95 -4.69 -1.18
CA GLN A 82 -22.04 -5.67 -1.28
C GLN A 82 -21.78 -7.00 -0.52
N GLY A 83 -20.65 -7.10 0.20
CA GLY A 83 -20.22 -8.36 0.81
C GLY A 83 -19.14 -9.07 0.00
N HIS A 84 -18.60 -10.16 0.54
CA HIS A 84 -17.51 -10.95 -0.03
C HIS A 84 -17.97 -12.30 -0.57
N ASN A 85 -18.93 -12.99 0.09
CA ASN A 85 -19.52 -14.22 -0.43
C ASN A 85 -21.05 -14.20 -0.39
N SER A 86 -21.66 -14.12 -1.57
CA SER A 86 -23.09 -14.12 -1.86
C SER A 86 -23.99 -14.54 -0.70
N ASN A 87 -24.22 -15.82 -0.46
CA ASN A 87 -25.21 -16.28 0.51
C ASN A 87 -24.80 -16.11 1.98
N VAL A 88 -23.52 -15.91 2.29
CA VAL A 88 -23.02 -15.80 3.67
C VAL A 88 -23.03 -14.36 4.18
N ASP A 89 -23.02 -13.37 3.28
CA ASP A 89 -23.01 -11.95 3.61
C ASP A 89 -23.89 -11.11 2.66
N SER A 90 -25.02 -11.69 2.23
CA SER A 90 -25.97 -11.09 1.29
C SER A 90 -26.73 -9.85 1.80
N ASP A 91 -26.80 -9.68 3.12
CA ASP A 91 -27.59 -8.63 3.77
C ASP A 91 -26.79 -8.03 4.92
N LEU A 92 -27.28 -6.93 5.49
CA LEU A 92 -26.54 -6.18 6.50
C LEU A 92 -26.27 -7.00 7.77
N GLU A 93 -27.29 -7.69 8.30
CA GLU A 93 -27.17 -8.49 9.53
C GLU A 93 -26.12 -9.59 9.37
N LYS A 94 -26.11 -10.27 8.22
CA LYS A 94 -25.07 -11.25 7.89
C LYS A 94 -23.72 -10.62 7.62
N ARG A 95 -23.64 -9.45 7.00
CA ARG A 95 -22.36 -8.76 6.72
C ARG A 95 -21.64 -8.34 7.98
N ILE A 96 -22.36 -7.91 9.00
CA ILE A 96 -21.75 -7.42 10.23
C ILE A 96 -21.58 -8.50 11.31
N THR A 97 -21.87 -9.77 11.01
CA THR A 97 -21.68 -10.86 11.97
C THR A 97 -20.21 -11.16 12.24
N THR A 98 -19.87 -11.34 13.51
CA THR A 98 -18.58 -11.88 13.94
C THR A 98 -18.64 -13.40 14.16
N ASP A 99 -19.84 -13.98 14.23
CA ASP A 99 -20.08 -15.42 14.35
C ASP A 99 -20.05 -16.07 12.95
N ALA A 100 -18.86 -16.13 12.36
CA ALA A 100 -18.58 -16.71 11.06
C ALA A 100 -17.20 -17.39 11.05
N TYR A 101 -16.94 -18.24 10.05
CA TYR A 101 -15.64 -18.90 9.89
C TYR A 101 -14.47 -17.91 9.93
N ALA A 102 -14.64 -16.73 9.31
CA ALA A 102 -13.79 -15.56 9.48
C ALA A 102 -14.70 -14.35 9.74
N PRO A 103 -14.49 -13.56 10.81
CA PRO A 103 -15.39 -12.45 11.14
C PRO A 103 -15.54 -11.47 9.97
N HIS A 104 -16.78 -11.26 9.51
CA HIS A 104 -17.03 -10.51 8.28
C HIS A 104 -16.60 -9.03 8.36
N PRO A 105 -16.82 -8.30 9.48
CA PRO A 105 -16.34 -6.92 9.65
C PRO A 105 -14.83 -6.73 9.51
N LEU A 106 -14.02 -7.78 9.64
CA LEU A 106 -12.57 -7.69 9.46
C LEU A 106 -12.18 -7.59 7.98
N ARG A 107 -13.04 -8.03 7.06
CA ARG A 107 -12.80 -8.00 5.61
C ARG A 107 -12.81 -6.55 5.08
N ASN A 108 -11.91 -6.27 4.14
CA ASN A 108 -11.96 -5.07 3.30
C ASN A 108 -12.53 -5.42 1.91
N PRO A 109 -13.09 -4.46 1.17
CA PRO A 109 -13.65 -4.69 -0.17
C PRO A 109 -12.64 -5.32 -1.15
N GLY A 110 -11.38 -4.91 -1.05
CA GLY A 110 -10.28 -5.44 -1.84
C GLY A 110 -9.42 -4.31 -2.39
N GLY A 111 -8.45 -4.64 -3.23
CA GLY A 111 -7.57 -3.65 -3.86
C GLY A 111 -7.73 -3.55 -5.38
N LEU A 112 -7.10 -2.52 -5.97
CA LEU A 112 -7.02 -2.35 -7.42
C LEU A 112 -5.58 -2.46 -7.92
N VAL A 113 -5.46 -2.94 -9.15
CA VAL A 113 -4.19 -3.01 -9.89
C VAL A 113 -4.08 -1.77 -10.77
N GLY A 114 -2.99 -1.02 -10.60
CA GLY A 114 -2.55 0.00 -11.53
C GLY A 114 -1.44 -0.54 -12.42
N VAL A 115 -1.54 -0.30 -13.73
CA VAL A 115 -0.53 -0.66 -14.73
C VAL A 115 -0.23 0.56 -15.59
N TRP A 116 1.02 1.01 -15.63
CA TRP A 116 1.44 2.06 -16.54
C TRP A 116 1.92 1.44 -17.84
N ALA A 117 1.05 1.49 -18.85
CA ALA A 117 1.32 1.02 -20.20
C ALA A 117 1.31 2.19 -21.19
N GLU A 118 1.98 2.02 -22.32
CA GLU A 118 2.00 3.02 -23.40
C GLU A 118 0.62 3.18 -24.03
N GLU A 119 -0.14 2.08 -24.10
CA GLU A 119 -1.50 2.05 -24.64
C GLU A 119 -2.35 0.94 -24.00
N ASN A 120 -3.67 1.00 -24.19
CA ASN A 120 -4.60 -0.02 -23.74
C ASN A 120 -4.70 -1.17 -24.76
N SER A 121 -3.58 -1.84 -25.02
CA SER A 121 -3.51 -3.07 -25.80
C SER A 121 -3.00 -4.22 -24.93
N ARG A 122 -3.42 -5.45 -25.24
CA ARG A 122 -3.02 -6.63 -24.45
C ARG A 122 -1.51 -6.77 -24.35
N ASP A 123 -0.81 -6.52 -25.46
CA ASP A 123 0.64 -6.67 -25.53
C ASP A 123 1.33 -5.55 -24.71
N SER A 124 0.89 -4.29 -24.85
CA SER A 124 1.43 -3.17 -24.05
C SER A 124 1.20 -3.34 -22.54
N LEU A 125 0.01 -3.82 -22.13
CA LEU A 125 -0.29 -4.14 -20.73
C LEU A 125 0.59 -5.28 -20.21
N PHE A 126 0.79 -6.33 -21.01
CA PHE A 126 1.63 -7.45 -20.62
C PHE A 126 3.10 -7.03 -20.47
N ASP A 127 3.61 -6.25 -21.41
CA ASP A 127 4.98 -5.74 -21.36
C ASP A 127 5.20 -4.83 -20.14
N ALA A 128 4.22 -3.98 -19.80
CA ALA A 128 4.25 -3.16 -18.59
C ALA A 128 4.30 -4.00 -17.30
N MET A 129 3.49 -5.07 -17.23
CA MET A 129 3.52 -6.02 -16.12
C MET A 129 4.84 -6.78 -16.03
N GLN A 130 5.44 -7.19 -17.15
CA GLN A 130 6.76 -7.82 -17.17
C GLN A 130 7.87 -6.89 -16.67
N ARG A 131 7.80 -5.62 -17.06
CA ARG A 131 8.70 -4.57 -16.54
C ARG A 131 8.41 -4.21 -15.08
N LYS A 132 7.27 -4.67 -14.52
CA LYS A 132 6.79 -4.39 -13.17
C LYS A 132 6.50 -2.90 -12.96
N GLU A 133 6.08 -2.19 -14.01
CA GLU A 133 5.63 -0.81 -13.87
C GLU A 133 4.16 -0.78 -13.40
N THR A 134 3.94 -1.38 -12.24
CA THR A 134 2.63 -1.58 -11.63
C THR A 134 2.62 -0.99 -10.23
N PHE A 135 1.41 -0.75 -9.72
CA PHE A 135 1.17 -0.41 -8.33
C PHE A 135 -0.13 -1.06 -7.85
N GLY A 136 -0.29 -1.20 -6.55
CA GLY A 136 -1.52 -1.71 -5.93
C GLY A 136 -2.17 -0.66 -5.05
N THR A 137 -3.50 -0.59 -5.01
CA THR A 137 -4.24 0.20 -4.01
C THR A 137 -5.00 -0.70 -3.05
N SER A 138 -5.25 -0.27 -1.81
CA SER A 138 -6.02 -1.07 -0.84
C SER A 138 -7.54 -0.95 -0.93
N GLY A 139 -8.02 -0.13 -1.86
CA GLY A 139 -9.44 0.18 -2.09
C GLY A 139 -9.59 1.14 -3.26
N VAL A 140 -9.60 2.44 -2.96
CA VAL A 140 -9.85 3.53 -3.93
C VAL A 140 -8.80 3.66 -5.04
N ARG A 141 -9.12 4.46 -6.06
CA ARG A 141 -8.32 4.69 -7.29
C ARG A 141 -7.21 5.73 -7.12
N ILE A 142 -6.45 5.67 -6.03
CA ILE A 142 -5.24 6.49 -5.86
C ILE A 142 -4.27 6.15 -7.00
N GLN A 143 -3.87 7.14 -7.79
CA GLN A 143 -2.86 6.94 -8.83
C GLN A 143 -1.49 7.25 -8.25
N ALA A 144 -0.54 6.32 -8.34
CA ALA A 144 0.82 6.51 -7.83
C ALA A 144 1.85 6.12 -8.90
N ARG A 145 2.93 6.90 -8.96
CA ARG A 145 4.06 6.61 -9.85
C ARG A 145 5.36 7.04 -9.22
N LEU A 146 6.38 6.19 -9.36
CA LEU A 146 7.72 6.38 -8.78
C LEU A 146 8.77 6.20 -9.87
N PHE A 147 9.76 7.07 -9.86
CA PHE A 147 10.99 6.97 -10.63
C PHE A 147 12.19 7.14 -9.70
N GLY A 148 13.29 6.48 -10.01
CA GLY A 148 14.56 6.62 -9.32
C GLY A 148 15.65 7.04 -10.30
N GLY A 149 16.55 7.91 -9.89
CA GLY A 149 17.64 8.36 -10.73
C GLY A 149 18.69 9.10 -9.92
N TRP A 150 19.87 9.28 -10.50
CA TRP A 150 20.97 9.88 -9.78
C TRP A 150 20.99 11.41 -9.87
N ASP A 151 20.53 11.97 -11.00
CA ASP A 151 20.51 13.42 -11.26
C ASP A 151 19.10 13.87 -11.69
N LEU A 152 18.07 13.47 -10.96
CA LEU A 152 16.69 13.87 -11.27
C LEU A 152 16.53 15.40 -11.11
N PRO A 153 15.98 16.11 -12.11
CA PRO A 153 15.70 17.53 -12.00
C PRO A 153 14.46 17.77 -11.11
N GLU A 154 14.14 19.04 -10.84
CA GLU A 154 12.90 19.44 -10.18
C GLU A 154 11.68 19.22 -11.10
N LEU A 155 11.15 17.99 -11.09
CA LEU A 155 10.12 17.55 -12.03
C LEU A 155 8.72 18.10 -11.72
N CYS A 156 8.41 18.42 -10.46
CA CYS A 156 7.05 18.82 -10.06
C CYS A 156 6.58 20.15 -10.64
N ALA A 157 7.50 20.98 -11.15
CA ALA A 157 7.17 22.24 -11.83
C ALA A 157 6.94 22.06 -13.34
N SER A 158 7.29 20.90 -13.92
CA SER A 158 7.16 20.65 -15.36
C SER A 158 5.78 20.12 -15.73
N SER A 159 5.23 20.59 -16.85
CA SER A 159 4.03 20.00 -17.46
C SER A 159 4.30 18.62 -18.06
N ASP A 160 5.56 18.33 -18.40
CA ASP A 160 6.01 17.10 -19.06
C ASP A 160 6.79 16.18 -18.10
N MET A 161 6.55 16.34 -16.79
CA MET A 161 7.27 15.68 -15.70
C MET A 161 7.47 14.17 -15.88
N ILE A 162 6.50 13.48 -16.49
CA ILE A 162 6.59 12.03 -16.71
C ILE A 162 7.57 11.70 -17.83
N ALA A 163 7.53 12.43 -18.94
CA ALA A 163 8.44 12.21 -20.06
C ALA A 163 9.89 12.51 -19.63
N GLU A 164 10.08 13.62 -18.93
CA GLU A 164 11.39 13.99 -18.36
C GLU A 164 11.89 12.96 -17.34
N ALA A 165 11.00 12.39 -16.50
CA ALA A 165 11.38 11.34 -15.55
C ALA A 165 11.86 10.05 -16.24
N TYR A 166 11.25 9.68 -17.38
CA TYR A 166 11.72 8.56 -18.20
C TYR A 166 13.07 8.81 -18.86
N GLU A 167 13.37 10.06 -19.22
CA GLU A 167 14.67 10.44 -19.81
C GLU A 167 15.77 10.48 -18.75
N ALA A 168 15.46 10.94 -17.54
CA ALA A 168 16.43 11.19 -16.47
C ALA A 168 16.61 10.04 -15.47
N GLY A 169 15.73 9.04 -15.47
CA GLY A 169 15.74 7.97 -14.47
C GLY A 169 15.14 6.64 -14.95
N VAL A 170 14.90 5.75 -14.00
CA VAL A 170 14.24 4.45 -14.23
C VAL A 170 12.89 4.42 -13.52
N PRO A 171 11.85 3.81 -14.14
CA PRO A 171 10.55 3.68 -13.49
C PRO A 171 10.58 2.60 -12.41
N MET A 172 9.61 2.65 -11.50
CA MET A 172 9.29 1.55 -10.58
C MET A 172 9.26 0.19 -11.29
N GLY A 173 9.76 -0.84 -10.60
CA GLY A 173 10.00 -2.17 -11.17
C GLY A 173 11.43 -2.39 -11.70
N SER A 174 12.27 -1.34 -11.67
CA SER A 174 13.62 -1.36 -12.24
C SER A 174 14.73 -1.43 -11.20
N VAL A 175 15.95 -1.76 -11.65
CA VAL A 175 17.18 -1.59 -10.87
C VAL A 175 17.82 -0.26 -11.29
N LEU A 176 18.28 0.53 -10.32
CA LEU A 176 19.08 1.73 -10.60
C LEU A 176 20.34 1.34 -11.38
N PRO A 177 20.71 2.10 -12.43
CA PRO A 177 21.98 1.89 -13.12
C PRO A 177 23.14 2.06 -12.14
N ALA A 178 24.21 1.27 -12.29
CA ALA A 178 25.42 1.47 -11.51
C ALA A 178 25.98 2.89 -11.75
N ARG A 179 26.44 3.55 -10.69
CA ARG A 179 27.10 4.85 -10.74
C ARG A 179 28.35 4.79 -9.87
N ASP A 180 29.44 5.35 -10.39
CA ASP A 180 30.66 5.55 -9.63
C ASP A 180 30.47 6.70 -8.63
N GLY A 181 30.97 6.53 -7.40
CA GLY A 181 30.96 7.55 -6.36
C GLY A 181 30.00 7.24 -5.21
N SER A 182 29.71 8.26 -4.41
CA SER A 182 28.95 8.13 -3.16
C SER A 182 27.73 9.06 -3.11
N GLU A 183 27.30 9.57 -4.27
CA GLU A 183 26.15 10.45 -4.34
C GLU A 183 24.85 9.65 -4.21
N ALA A 184 23.94 10.16 -3.39
CA ALA A 184 22.69 9.49 -3.11
C ALA A 184 21.73 9.52 -4.30
N PRO A 185 20.94 8.45 -4.52
CA PRO A 185 19.89 8.47 -5.50
C PRO A 185 18.75 9.38 -5.06
N SER A 186 18.10 9.98 -6.05
CA SER A 186 16.87 10.74 -5.90
C SER A 186 15.69 9.95 -6.45
N PHE A 187 14.53 10.19 -5.86
CA PHE A 187 13.28 9.54 -6.19
C PHE A 187 12.21 10.60 -6.48
N PHE A 188 11.73 10.59 -7.72
CA PHE A 188 10.56 11.37 -8.10
C PHE A 188 9.32 10.54 -7.84
N VAL A 189 8.39 11.09 -7.07
CA VAL A 189 7.11 10.45 -6.77
C VAL A 189 5.98 11.44 -6.94
N THR A 190 4.93 10.99 -7.63
CA THR A 190 3.70 11.74 -7.83
C THR A 190 2.50 10.86 -7.51
N ALA A 191 1.50 11.47 -6.90
CA ALA A 191 0.26 10.80 -6.55
C ALA A 191 -0.95 11.71 -6.77
N LEU A 192 -2.05 11.12 -7.23
CA LEU A 192 -3.36 11.75 -7.35
C LEU A 192 -4.36 11.01 -6.46
N ALA A 193 -5.16 11.76 -5.72
CA ALA A 193 -6.31 11.24 -4.99
C ALA A 193 -7.30 10.59 -5.96
N ASP A 194 -8.09 9.64 -5.47
CA ASP A 194 -9.27 9.21 -6.20
C ASP A 194 -10.21 10.42 -6.37
N PRO A 195 -10.67 10.76 -7.60
CA PRO A 195 -11.67 11.82 -7.77
C PRO A 195 -13.03 11.48 -7.12
N GLY A 196 -13.33 10.19 -6.95
CA GLY A 196 -14.64 9.71 -6.52
C GLY A 196 -15.76 10.07 -7.52
N THR A 197 -16.96 10.28 -6.99
CA THR A 197 -18.15 10.69 -7.74
C THR A 197 -18.81 11.91 -7.10
N ASP A 198 -19.77 12.53 -7.78
CA ASP A 198 -20.56 13.65 -7.20
C ASP A 198 -21.28 13.25 -5.90
N ALA A 199 -21.73 11.99 -5.79
CA ALA A 199 -22.40 11.47 -4.61
C ALA A 199 -21.42 11.03 -3.51
N TYR A 200 -20.26 10.51 -3.90
CA TYR A 200 -19.22 9.99 -3.02
C TYR A 200 -17.87 10.61 -3.41
N PRO A 201 -17.59 11.86 -2.99
CA PRO A 201 -16.36 12.54 -3.35
C PRO A 201 -15.16 11.83 -2.73
N GLY A 202 -14.09 11.66 -3.50
CA GLY A 202 -12.91 10.93 -3.06
C GLY A 202 -12.20 11.56 -1.86
N THR A 203 -11.32 10.79 -1.22
CA THR A 203 -10.61 11.22 0.00
C THR A 203 -9.30 11.91 -0.35
N PRO A 204 -9.03 13.12 0.19
CA PRO A 204 -7.75 13.78 -0.03
C PRO A 204 -6.57 12.95 0.46
N LEU A 205 -5.43 13.09 -0.21
CA LEU A 205 -4.16 12.49 0.22
C LEU A 205 -3.67 13.17 1.50
N GLN A 206 -3.16 12.37 2.43
CA GLN A 206 -2.51 12.85 3.65
C GLN A 206 -1.02 13.05 3.39
N ARG A 207 -0.34 12.01 2.87
CA ARG A 207 1.12 12.04 2.63
C ARG A 207 1.58 10.99 1.63
N ILE A 208 2.79 11.21 1.10
CA ILE A 208 3.60 10.20 0.40
C ILE A 208 4.78 9.83 1.30
N GLN A 209 5.08 8.54 1.33
CA GLN A 209 6.24 7.99 2.02
C GLN A 209 7.14 7.23 1.06
N ILE A 210 8.45 7.33 1.25
CA ILE A 210 9.41 6.38 0.66
C ILE A 210 9.81 5.39 1.74
N ILE A 211 9.71 4.10 1.42
CA ILE A 211 10.14 3.01 2.27
C ILE A 211 11.42 2.44 1.68
N LYS A 212 12.48 2.46 2.49
CA LYS A 212 13.78 1.86 2.20
C LYS A 212 13.92 0.58 3.02
N GLY A 213 14.36 -0.51 2.41
CA GLY A 213 14.73 -1.75 3.07
C GLY A 213 16.12 -2.22 2.67
N TRP A 214 16.88 -2.79 3.61
CA TRP A 214 18.23 -3.31 3.37
C TRP A 214 18.61 -4.38 4.38
N VAL A 215 19.70 -5.11 4.08
CA VAL A 215 20.35 -6.03 5.03
C VAL A 215 21.46 -5.26 5.74
N GLY A 216 21.48 -5.29 7.07
CA GLY A 216 22.50 -4.62 7.87
C GLY A 216 23.77 -5.46 8.00
N ASP A 217 24.85 -4.85 8.49
CA ASP A 217 26.12 -5.55 8.74
C ASP A 217 26.00 -6.68 9.79
N ASP A 218 24.92 -6.65 10.59
CA ASP A 218 24.53 -7.68 11.54
C ASP A 218 23.77 -8.86 10.89
N GLY A 219 23.51 -8.79 9.59
CA GLY A 219 22.68 -9.73 8.85
C GLY A 219 21.19 -9.59 9.13
N LEU A 220 20.78 -8.60 9.92
CA LEU A 220 19.37 -8.34 10.22
C LEU A 220 18.73 -7.47 9.12
N PHE A 221 17.41 -7.51 9.06
CA PHE A 221 16.65 -6.73 8.07
C PHE A 221 16.31 -5.40 8.69
N HIS A 222 16.66 -4.33 7.98
CA HIS A 222 16.42 -2.96 8.43
C HIS A 222 15.51 -2.24 7.47
N GLU A 223 14.77 -1.27 8.01
CA GLU A 223 13.87 -0.43 7.25
C GLU A 223 13.93 1.02 7.73
N ALA A 224 13.67 1.93 6.81
CA ALA A 224 13.44 3.34 7.08
C ALA A 224 12.21 3.81 6.30
N ILE A 225 11.41 4.65 6.95
CA ILE A 225 10.20 5.24 6.36
C ILE A 225 10.39 6.75 6.42
N TYR A 226 10.40 7.39 5.25
CA TYR A 226 10.53 8.82 5.12
C TYR A 226 9.21 9.41 4.65
N ASP A 227 8.67 10.39 5.37
CA ASP A 227 7.59 11.22 4.87
C ASP A 227 8.18 12.27 3.93
N VAL A 228 7.84 12.20 2.64
CA VAL A 228 8.52 12.97 1.58
C VAL A 228 7.64 14.07 0.96
N ALA A 229 6.32 13.97 1.14
CA ALA A 229 5.36 14.98 0.73
C ALA A 229 4.06 14.88 1.55
N GLY A 230 3.35 15.99 1.70
CA GLY A 230 2.14 16.07 2.53
C GLY A 230 2.47 16.22 4.01
N ASP A 231 1.47 15.96 4.87
CA ASP A 231 1.57 16.18 6.31
C ASP A 231 0.73 15.14 7.07
N ALA A 232 1.38 14.37 7.95
CA ALA A 232 0.70 13.40 8.80
C ALA A 232 -0.19 14.07 9.85
N ASP A 233 0.14 15.29 10.26
CA ASP A 233 -0.53 16.07 11.30
C ASP A 233 -1.46 17.16 10.69
N ASN A 234 -1.98 16.91 9.48
CA ASN A 234 -2.85 17.83 8.72
C ASN A 234 -4.25 18.05 9.33
N GLY A 235 -4.49 17.58 10.55
CA GLY A 235 -5.77 17.67 11.27
C GLY A 235 -6.90 16.87 10.64
N ALA A 236 -6.61 15.93 9.72
CA ALA A 236 -7.64 15.11 9.10
C ALA A 236 -8.24 14.09 10.07
N ASP A 237 -9.57 14.02 10.11
CA ASP A 237 -10.32 13.14 10.99
C ASP A 237 -11.66 12.74 10.37
N VAL A 238 -12.29 11.69 10.90
CA VAL A 238 -13.61 11.20 10.48
C VAL A 238 -14.49 10.91 11.70
N SER A 239 -15.72 11.40 11.66
CA SER A 239 -16.71 11.16 12.71
C SER A 239 -17.18 9.71 12.73
N ARG A 240 -17.08 9.01 13.87
CA ARG A 240 -17.60 7.63 14.00
C ARG A 240 -19.11 7.51 13.82
N SER A 241 -19.87 8.55 14.21
CA SER A 241 -21.34 8.49 14.18
C SER A 241 -21.94 8.90 12.83
N THR A 242 -21.31 9.86 12.13
CA THR A 242 -21.82 10.45 10.88
C THR A 242 -20.97 10.11 9.67
N CYS A 243 -19.75 9.62 9.86
CA CYS A 243 -18.75 9.40 8.80
C CYS A 243 -18.37 10.67 8.01
N GLU A 244 -18.66 11.84 8.58
CA GLU A 244 -18.23 13.12 8.02
C GLU A 244 -16.72 13.29 8.23
N ARG A 245 -16.02 13.60 7.15
CA ARG A 245 -14.58 13.89 7.12
C ARG A 245 -14.34 15.36 7.43
N SER A 246 -13.22 15.65 8.08
CA SER A 246 -12.76 17.00 8.38
C SER A 246 -11.24 17.12 8.23
N GLY A 247 -10.71 18.35 8.32
CA GLY A 247 -9.27 18.64 8.23
C GLY A 247 -8.77 18.98 6.83
N GLY A 248 -7.44 19.09 6.70
CA GLY A 248 -6.75 19.39 5.44
C GLY A 248 -6.55 18.18 4.56
N GLY A 249 -5.60 18.26 3.62
CA GLY A 249 -5.25 17.20 2.68
C GLY A 249 -5.03 17.73 1.27
N ALA A 250 -4.56 16.88 0.37
CA ALA A 250 -4.18 17.27 -0.98
C ALA A 250 -4.87 16.42 -2.06
N ALA A 251 -5.32 17.04 -3.14
CA ALA A 251 -5.82 16.32 -4.31
C ALA A 251 -4.69 15.67 -5.12
N SER A 252 -3.48 16.25 -5.04
CA SER A 252 -2.26 15.73 -5.63
C SER A 252 -1.07 16.03 -4.75
N LEU A 253 -0.08 15.14 -4.76
CA LEU A 253 1.20 15.31 -4.09
C LEU A 253 2.33 14.97 -5.08
N CYS A 254 3.40 15.74 -5.04
CA CYS A 254 4.55 15.57 -5.93
C CYS A 254 5.81 15.99 -5.19
N THR A 255 6.89 15.21 -5.31
CA THR A 255 8.20 15.59 -4.78
C THR A 255 9.33 14.89 -5.54
N VAL A 256 10.51 15.48 -5.50
CA VAL A 256 11.79 14.81 -5.79
C VAL A 256 12.55 14.76 -4.48
N TRP A 257 12.82 13.55 -4.00
CA TRP A 257 13.42 13.33 -2.68
C TRP A 257 14.73 12.54 -2.81
N THR A 258 15.78 13.00 -2.15
CA THR A 258 17.09 12.34 -2.12
C THR A 258 17.27 11.58 -0.80
N ASP A 259 17.77 10.34 -0.86
CA ASP A 259 18.01 9.52 0.35
C ASP A 259 19.10 10.15 1.25
N PRO A 260 18.76 10.68 2.43
CA PRO A 260 19.70 11.37 3.30
C PRO A 260 20.67 10.40 4.00
N ASP A 261 20.28 9.13 4.12
CA ASP A 261 21.01 8.07 4.82
C ASP A 261 21.49 7.00 3.82
N PHE A 262 21.79 7.44 2.59
CA PHE A 262 22.31 6.57 1.55
C PHE A 262 23.70 6.03 1.91
N ASP A 263 23.89 4.74 1.67
CA ASP A 263 25.16 4.06 1.84
C ASP A 263 25.48 3.31 0.54
N PRO A 264 26.47 3.76 -0.25
CA PRO A 264 26.80 3.12 -1.53
C PRO A 264 27.38 1.71 -1.37
N SER A 265 27.77 1.31 -0.16
CA SER A 265 28.27 -0.04 0.11
C SER A 265 27.16 -1.05 0.40
N ARG A 266 25.89 -0.61 0.48
CA ARG A 266 24.76 -1.45 0.85
C ARG A 266 23.68 -1.47 -0.21
N SER A 267 23.37 -2.65 -0.71
CA SER A 267 22.20 -2.86 -1.57
C SER A 267 20.92 -2.53 -0.81
N ALA A 268 19.96 -1.91 -1.50
CA ALA A 268 18.72 -1.43 -0.90
C ALA A 268 17.54 -1.55 -1.87
N VAL A 269 16.34 -1.61 -1.32
CA VAL A 269 15.08 -1.58 -2.08
C VAL A 269 14.23 -0.40 -1.61
N TYR A 270 13.67 0.33 -2.57
CA TYR A 270 12.88 1.53 -2.35
C TYR A 270 11.50 1.38 -2.98
N TYR A 271 10.44 1.76 -2.29
CA TYR A 271 9.12 1.88 -2.89
C TYR A 271 8.32 3.00 -2.22
N ALA A 272 7.34 3.55 -2.93
CA ALA A 272 6.47 4.58 -2.39
C ALA A 272 5.22 3.97 -1.77
N ARG A 273 4.79 4.54 -0.64
CA ARG A 273 3.45 4.34 -0.06
C ARG A 273 2.73 5.69 -0.02
N VAL A 274 1.62 5.77 -0.72
CA VAL A 274 0.69 6.91 -0.63
C VAL A 274 -0.35 6.58 0.42
N VAL A 275 -0.73 7.56 1.25
CA VAL A 275 -1.72 7.40 2.31
C VAL A 275 -2.78 8.48 2.15
N GLU A 276 -4.05 8.10 2.03
CA GLU A 276 -5.17 9.05 2.11
C GLU A 276 -5.50 9.44 3.55
N ASN A 277 -6.24 10.52 3.71
CA ASN A 277 -6.85 10.88 4.99
C ASN A 277 -7.75 9.75 5.53
N PRO A 278 -8.03 9.72 6.84
CA PRO A 278 -8.96 8.75 7.40
C PRO A 278 -10.38 8.90 6.83
N SER A 279 -11.01 7.75 6.60
CA SER A 279 -12.38 7.58 6.14
C SER A 279 -13.06 6.47 6.95
N CYS A 280 -14.39 6.43 6.95
CA CYS A 280 -15.11 5.30 7.54
C CYS A 280 -14.97 4.06 6.65
N ARG A 281 -14.82 2.90 7.28
CA ARG A 281 -14.97 1.60 6.61
C ARG A 281 -16.43 1.33 6.26
N TRP A 282 -16.66 0.39 5.36
CA TRP A 282 -17.99 -0.04 4.92
C TRP A 282 -18.91 -0.39 6.09
N ASN A 283 -18.39 -1.05 7.13
CA ASN A 283 -19.19 -1.46 8.29
C ASN A 283 -19.66 -0.23 9.08
N ALA A 284 -18.81 0.78 9.24
CA ALA A 284 -19.20 2.03 9.88
C ALA A 284 -20.20 2.82 9.03
N LEU A 285 -20.00 2.88 7.71
CA LEU A 285 -20.92 3.53 6.77
C LEU A 285 -22.32 2.89 6.81
N GLN A 286 -22.39 1.57 6.77
CA GLN A 286 -23.66 0.83 6.82
C GLN A 286 -24.34 0.94 8.20
N CYS A 287 -23.57 1.01 9.29
CA CYS A 287 -24.13 1.26 10.61
C CYS A 287 -24.64 2.71 10.77
N ALA A 288 -23.98 3.70 10.15
CA ALA A 288 -24.34 5.11 10.26
C ALA A 288 -25.72 5.41 9.65
N VAL A 289 -26.12 4.68 8.60
CA VAL A 289 -27.44 4.85 7.94
C VAL A 289 -28.60 4.19 8.68
N LEU A 290 -28.33 3.32 9.66
CA LEU A 290 -29.37 2.71 10.49
C LEU A 290 -29.83 3.64 11.63
N PRO A 291 -31.13 3.64 11.98
CA PRO A 291 -31.61 4.21 13.24
C PRO A 291 -30.85 3.65 14.44
N GLU A 292 -30.56 4.49 15.44
CA GLU A 292 -29.71 4.11 16.57
C GLU A 292 -30.23 2.89 17.35
N ASP A 293 -31.55 2.77 17.47
CA ASP A 293 -32.24 1.65 18.12
C ASP A 293 -32.33 0.37 17.28
N GLU A 294 -32.03 0.46 15.98
CA GLU A 294 -31.98 -0.66 15.04
C GLU A 294 -30.54 -1.15 14.76
N ARG A 295 -29.52 -0.45 15.26
CA ARG A 295 -28.11 -0.80 15.05
C ARG A 295 -27.76 -2.12 15.75
N PRO A 296 -27.24 -3.12 15.03
CA PRO A 296 -26.81 -4.37 15.67
C PRO A 296 -25.58 -4.16 16.55
N ALA A 297 -25.38 -5.06 17.52
CA ALA A 297 -24.30 -4.93 18.51
C ALA A 297 -22.90 -4.76 17.87
N ALA A 298 -22.68 -5.39 16.71
CA ALA A 298 -21.44 -5.27 15.95
C ALA A 298 -21.12 -3.83 15.52
N CYS A 299 -22.11 -2.95 15.35
CA CYS A 299 -21.90 -1.55 14.98
C CYS A 299 -21.12 -0.76 16.04
N MET A 300 -21.21 -1.18 17.30
CA MET A 300 -20.57 -0.51 18.44
C MET A 300 -19.48 -1.37 19.09
N ALA A 301 -19.15 -2.51 18.49
CA ALA A 301 -18.10 -3.40 18.98
C ALA A 301 -16.74 -2.65 19.00
N PRO A 302 -16.05 -2.58 20.14
CA PRO A 302 -14.83 -1.78 20.30
C PRO A 302 -13.61 -2.42 19.60
N ASP A 303 -13.64 -3.73 19.40
CA ASP A 303 -12.63 -4.55 18.75
C ASP A 303 -12.73 -4.54 17.22
N LEU A 304 -13.85 -4.07 16.66
CA LEU A 304 -14.02 -3.98 15.23
C LEU A 304 -13.47 -2.65 14.68
N PRO A 305 -12.59 -2.70 13.66
CA PRO A 305 -12.13 -1.50 12.99
C PRO A 305 -13.29 -0.80 12.30
N TRP A 306 -13.45 0.49 12.53
CA TRP A 306 -14.53 1.31 11.97
C TRP A 306 -14.02 2.42 11.03
N GLN A 307 -12.73 2.78 11.13
CA GLN A 307 -12.05 3.72 10.25
C GLN A 307 -10.97 3.00 9.43
N ILE A 308 -10.60 3.58 8.29
CA ILE A 308 -9.53 3.14 7.41
C ILE A 308 -8.79 4.35 6.83
N GLN A 309 -7.56 4.12 6.41
CA GLN A 309 -6.83 4.98 5.50
C GLN A 309 -6.41 4.11 4.33
N GLU A 310 -6.96 4.37 3.16
CA GLU A 310 -6.54 3.68 1.95
C GLU A 310 -5.13 4.08 1.54
N ARG A 311 -4.54 3.24 0.71
CA ARG A 311 -3.14 3.32 0.36
C ARG A 311 -2.92 2.95 -1.09
N ALA A 312 -1.82 3.45 -1.63
CA ALA A 312 -1.22 2.90 -2.84
C ALA A 312 0.24 2.51 -2.55
N TRP A 313 0.69 1.42 -3.16
CA TRP A 313 2.08 0.96 -3.10
C TRP A 313 2.62 0.79 -4.51
N THR A 314 3.68 1.51 -4.83
CA THR A 314 4.37 1.35 -6.12
C THR A 314 5.19 0.06 -6.12
N SER A 315 5.45 -0.49 -7.30
CA SER A 315 6.52 -1.48 -7.42
C SER A 315 7.86 -0.92 -6.93
N PRO A 316 8.79 -1.78 -6.48
CA PRO A 316 10.04 -1.30 -5.91
C PRO A 316 11.05 -0.90 -6.99
N ILE A 317 12.03 -0.09 -6.59
CA ILE A 317 13.26 0.20 -7.30
C ILE A 317 14.41 -0.35 -6.46
N TRP A 318 15.30 -1.12 -7.06
CA TRP A 318 16.44 -1.70 -6.37
C TRP A 318 17.71 -0.91 -6.64
N TYR A 319 18.53 -0.73 -5.62
CA TYR A 319 19.92 -0.33 -5.72
C TYR A 319 20.78 -1.55 -5.41
N ARG A 320 21.78 -1.80 -6.26
CA ARG A 320 22.80 -2.83 -6.02
C ARG A 320 24.12 -2.14 -5.73
N ALA A 321 24.71 -2.43 -4.58
CA ALA A 321 26.07 -2.00 -4.25
C ALA A 321 27.06 -2.65 -5.22
N ALA A 322 28.17 -1.96 -5.51
CA ALA A 322 29.23 -2.56 -6.32
C ALA A 322 29.90 -3.70 -5.56
N ASP A 323 30.19 -4.80 -6.24
CA ASP A 323 31.03 -5.88 -5.68
C ASP A 323 32.45 -5.32 -5.44
N GLU A 324 33.01 -5.53 -4.24
CA GLU A 324 34.44 -5.26 -3.96
C GLU A 324 35.38 -6.21 -4.71
#